data_AF-A0A8K0EU54-F1
#
_entry.id   AF-A0A8K0EU54-F1
#
_cell.length_a   1.000
_cell.length_b   1.000
_cell.length_c   1.000
_cell.angle_alpha   90.00
_cell.angle_beta   90.00
_cell.angle_gamma   90.00
#
_symmetry.space_group_name_H-M   'P 1'
#
loop_
_entity.id
_entity.type
_entity.pdbx_description
1 polymer ?
#
loop_
_entity_poly.entity_id
_entity_poly.type
_entity_poly.pdbx_seq_one_letter_code
_entity_poly.pdbx_strand_id
1 'polypeptide(L)'
;MERFAGKWCLSSVEFEKMKAMYIATFGKSAAEMDEQKEQWMKTYMEVSEDGTHWEHGNVPFGGDRTMMFDKAEQTCKLIKSPSYVLQSTFEMTGDGAMTIHSRRDFKMIFKITGHQMKMTQSMGEFSYDTVYTKSG
;
A
#
# COMPACT_ATOMS: atom_id res chain seq x y z
N MET A 1 4.16 -4.26 15.39
CA MET A 1 3.39 -3.63 14.29
C MET A 1 2.54 -2.46 14.78
N GLU A 2 2.20 -2.39 16.07
CA GLU A 2 1.49 -1.27 16.74
C GLU A 2 1.96 0.14 16.36
N ARG A 3 3.25 0.33 16.06
CA ARG A 3 3.77 1.63 15.58
C ARG A 3 3.05 2.18 14.34
N PHE A 4 2.44 1.31 13.54
CA PHE A 4 1.67 1.67 12.34
C PHE A 4 0.22 2.03 12.67
N ALA A 5 -0.25 1.82 13.91
CA ALA A 5 -1.64 2.06 14.30
C ALA A 5 -2.09 3.51 14.08
N GLY A 6 -3.37 3.65 13.76
CA GLY A 6 -4.06 4.90 13.50
C GLY A 6 -4.37 5.11 12.02
N LYS A 7 -4.90 6.30 11.72
CA LYS A 7 -5.30 6.69 10.37
C LYS A 7 -4.23 7.54 9.70
N TRP A 8 -3.99 7.24 8.43
CA TRP A 8 -2.94 7.82 7.60
C TRP A 8 -3.56 8.26 6.28
N CYS A 9 -3.47 9.55 5.96
CA CYS A 9 -4.01 10.10 4.71
C CYS A 9 -2.89 10.33 3.71
N LEU A 10 -3.11 10.00 2.43
CA LEU A 10 -2.12 10.23 1.39
C LEU A 10 -1.81 11.74 1.30
N SER A 11 -0.53 12.09 1.44
CA SER A 11 -0.05 13.46 1.35
C SER A 11 0.80 13.71 0.11
N SER A 12 1.45 12.67 -0.43
CA SER A 12 2.10 12.75 -1.74
C SER A 12 2.25 11.40 -2.42
N VAL A 13 2.41 11.43 -3.74
CA VAL A 13 2.68 10.25 -4.57
C VAL A 13 3.61 10.65 -5.73
N GLU A 14 4.55 9.79 -6.08
CA GLU A 14 5.31 9.89 -7.33
C GLU A 14 4.42 9.53 -8.52
N PHE A 15 3.47 10.42 -8.84
CA PHE A 15 2.35 10.14 -9.74
C PHE A 15 2.79 9.66 -11.13
N GLU A 16 3.82 10.26 -11.72
CA GLU A 16 4.30 9.87 -13.06
C GLU A 16 4.89 8.44 -13.09
N LYS A 17 5.59 8.03 -12.01
CA LYS A 17 6.11 6.66 -11.90
C LYS A 17 4.99 5.64 -11.69
N MET A 18 4.03 5.98 -10.82
CA MET A 18 2.82 5.18 -10.63
C MET A 18 2.04 5.06 -11.95
N LYS A 19 1.85 6.16 -12.68
CA LYS A 19 1.19 6.21 -13.99
C LYS A 19 1.88 5.28 -14.99
N ALA A 20 3.21 5.37 -15.11
CA ALA A 20 3.99 4.48 -15.98
C ALA A 20 3.77 3.00 -15.63
N MET A 21 3.83 2.64 -14.34
CA MET A 21 3.60 1.27 -13.88
C MET A 21 2.19 0.77 -14.24
N TYR A 22 1.15 1.57 -14.01
CA TYR A 22 -0.24 1.16 -14.28
C TYR A 22 -0.54 1.01 -15.77
N ILE A 23 0.04 1.88 -16.61
CA ILE A 23 -0.04 1.76 -18.07
C ILE A 23 0.63 0.46 -18.52
N ALA A 24 1.88 0.23 -18.10
CA ALA A 24 2.67 -0.92 -18.53
C ALA A 24 2.13 -2.26 -18.01
N THR A 25 1.64 -2.30 -16.77
CA THR A 25 1.30 -3.58 -16.10
C THR A 25 -0.19 -3.92 -16.18
N PHE A 26 -1.06 -2.91 -16.21
CA PHE A 26 -2.51 -3.10 -16.16
C PHE A 26 -3.24 -2.58 -17.39
N GLY A 27 -2.52 -2.10 -18.41
CA GLY A 27 -3.09 -1.64 -19.67
C GLY A 27 -3.97 -0.39 -19.54
N LYS A 28 -3.73 0.44 -18.52
CA LYS A 28 -4.43 1.72 -18.37
C LYS A 28 -3.96 2.71 -19.44
N SER A 29 -4.84 3.60 -19.87
CA SER A 29 -4.48 4.74 -20.71
C SER A 29 -3.96 5.90 -19.86
N ALA A 30 -3.16 6.77 -20.48
CA ALA A 30 -2.69 7.98 -19.81
C ALA A 30 -3.84 8.90 -19.37
N ALA A 31 -4.89 9.00 -20.19
CA ALA A 31 -6.07 9.83 -19.89
C ALA A 31 -6.84 9.31 -18.67
N GLU A 32 -7.11 8.00 -18.60
CA GLU A 32 -7.74 7.38 -17.41
C GLU A 32 -6.91 7.66 -16.15
N MET A 33 -5.58 7.56 -16.23
CA MET A 33 -4.72 7.83 -15.08
C MET A 33 -4.84 9.29 -14.63
N ASP A 34 -4.79 10.26 -15.56
CA ASP A 34 -4.86 11.69 -15.25
C ASP A 34 -6.20 12.09 -14.64
N GLU A 35 -7.32 11.53 -15.12
CA GLU A 35 -8.66 11.74 -14.54
C GLU A 35 -8.76 11.29 -13.09
N GLN A 36 -7.98 10.27 -12.68
CA GLN A 36 -7.99 9.74 -11.32
C GLN A 36 -7.00 10.43 -10.38
N LYS A 37 -6.21 11.40 -10.85
CA LYS A 37 -5.15 12.04 -10.05
C LYS A 37 -5.67 12.66 -8.75
N GLU A 38 -6.79 13.37 -8.81
CA GLU A 38 -7.41 13.96 -7.63
C GLU A 38 -8.02 12.90 -6.69
N GLN A 39 -8.57 11.83 -7.26
CA GLN A 39 -9.13 10.74 -6.48
C GLN A 39 -8.04 9.96 -5.73
N TRP A 40 -6.86 9.78 -6.34
CA TRP A 40 -5.70 9.20 -5.66
C TRP A 40 -5.36 9.93 -4.36
N MET A 41 -5.43 11.25 -4.34
CA MET A 41 -5.14 12.06 -3.15
C MET A 41 -6.14 11.88 -2.00
N LYS A 42 -7.26 11.18 -2.21
CA LYS A 42 -8.22 10.81 -1.16
C LYS A 42 -7.93 9.44 -0.53
N THR A 43 -6.89 8.75 -1.01
CA THR A 43 -6.47 7.44 -0.49
C THR A 43 -6.05 7.55 0.97
N TYR A 44 -6.42 6.55 1.78
CA TYR A 44 -5.98 6.46 3.17
C TYR A 44 -5.54 5.03 3.52
N MET A 45 -4.85 4.93 4.64
CA MET A 45 -4.62 3.68 5.36
C MET A 45 -5.09 3.83 6.80
N GLU A 46 -5.90 2.91 7.28
CA GLU A 46 -6.34 2.84 8.67
C GLU A 46 -5.87 1.52 9.27
N VAL A 47 -5.15 1.61 10.38
CA VAL A 47 -4.46 0.47 10.98
C VAL A 47 -4.95 0.27 12.41
N SER A 48 -5.39 -0.94 12.73
CA SER A 48 -5.83 -1.32 14.08
C SER A 48 -4.75 -1.09 15.13
N GLU A 49 -5.14 -0.94 16.39
CA GLU A 49 -4.22 -0.66 17.51
C GLU A 49 -3.10 -1.70 17.62
N ASP A 50 -3.42 -2.97 17.43
CA ASP A 50 -2.45 -4.08 17.48
C ASP A 50 -1.61 -4.22 16.19
N GLY A 51 -1.94 -3.43 15.17
CA GLY A 51 -1.31 -3.39 13.86
C GLY A 51 -1.59 -4.60 12.97
N THR A 52 -2.58 -5.45 13.26
CA THR A 52 -2.84 -6.68 12.50
C THR A 52 -3.93 -6.55 11.42
N HIS A 53 -4.73 -5.50 11.46
CA HIS A 53 -5.77 -5.21 10.46
C HIS A 53 -5.53 -3.83 9.85
N TRP A 54 -5.36 -3.80 8.52
CA TRP A 54 -5.12 -2.56 7.79
C TRP A 54 -6.16 -2.43 6.69
N GLU A 55 -6.88 -1.33 6.69
CA GLU A 55 -7.75 -0.92 5.61
C GLU A 55 -7.02 0.07 4.72
N HIS A 56 -7.00 -0.16 3.40
CA HIS A 56 -6.44 0.77 2.42
C HIS A 56 -7.56 1.15 1.47
N GLY A 57 -8.18 2.30 1.75
CA GLY A 57 -9.42 2.75 1.13
C GLY A 57 -9.23 3.91 0.15
N ASN A 58 -10.26 4.14 -0.65
CA ASN A 58 -10.34 5.13 -1.73
C ASN A 58 -9.30 4.95 -2.84
N VAL A 59 -8.81 3.73 -3.07
CA VAL A 59 -7.74 3.46 -4.04
C VAL A 59 -8.29 3.39 -5.47
N PRO A 60 -7.93 4.31 -6.38
CA PRO A 60 -8.36 4.24 -7.78
C PRO A 60 -7.80 3.01 -8.49
N PHE A 61 -8.62 2.37 -9.33
CA PHE A 61 -8.34 1.14 -10.12
C PHE A 61 -8.02 -0.13 -9.30
N GLY A 62 -7.34 0.03 -8.16
CA GLY A 62 -7.02 -1.03 -7.22
C GLY A 62 -8.23 -1.50 -6.44
N GLY A 63 -9.17 -0.59 -6.14
CA GLY A 63 -10.27 -0.83 -5.22
C GLY A 63 -9.78 -0.91 -3.77
N ASP A 64 -10.71 -0.78 -2.85
CA ASP A 64 -10.42 -0.89 -1.43
C ASP A 64 -9.94 -2.30 -1.10
N ARG A 65 -9.02 -2.37 -0.14
CA ARG A 65 -8.40 -3.63 0.24
C ARG A 65 -8.12 -3.66 1.72
N THR A 66 -8.27 -4.85 2.28
CA THR A 66 -7.91 -5.15 3.66
C THR A 66 -6.65 -6.01 3.66
N MET A 67 -5.70 -5.67 4.52
CA MET A 67 -4.54 -6.51 4.82
C MET A 67 -4.70 -7.07 6.23
N MET A 68 -4.69 -8.40 6.34
CA MET A 68 -4.76 -9.11 7.63
C MET A 68 -3.43 -9.81 7.89
N PHE A 69 -2.78 -9.50 9.00
CA PHE A 69 -1.46 -9.99 9.35
C PHE A 69 -1.53 -11.05 10.45
N ASP A 70 -0.91 -12.20 10.21
CA ASP A 70 -0.60 -13.19 11.23
C ASP A 70 0.86 -13.01 11.67
N LYS A 71 1.05 -12.48 12.89
CA LYS A 71 2.39 -12.23 13.45
C LYS A 71 3.15 -13.51 13.78
N ALA A 72 2.44 -14.58 14.14
CA ALA A 72 3.05 -15.85 14.51
C ALA A 72 3.58 -16.58 13.27
N GLU A 73 2.79 -16.57 12.19
CA GLU A 73 3.17 -17.22 10.94
C GLU A 73 3.90 -16.31 9.94
N GLN A 74 4.06 -15.02 10.26
CA GLN A 74 4.65 -14.01 9.37
C GLN A 74 3.97 -13.96 7.99
N THR A 75 2.65 -14.14 7.97
CA THR A 75 1.84 -14.11 6.74
C THR A 75 0.92 -12.89 6.71
N CYS A 76 0.59 -12.44 5.50
CA CYS A 76 -0.34 -11.36 5.24
C CYS A 76 -1.35 -11.79 4.18
N LYS A 77 -2.64 -11.64 4.45
CA LYS A 77 -3.71 -11.81 3.46
C LYS A 77 -4.09 -10.43 2.93
N LEU A 78 -3.89 -10.20 1.63
CA LEU A 78 -4.43 -9.04 0.93
C LEU A 78 -5.79 -9.42 0.33
N ILE A 79 -6.85 -8.80 0.81
CA ILE A 79 -8.23 -9.08 0.45
C ILE A 79 -8.77 -7.88 -0.33
N LYS A 80 -9.05 -8.05 -1.62
CA LYS A 80 -9.72 -7.03 -2.46
C LYS A 80 -11.23 -7.27 -2.54
N SER A 81 -11.62 -8.54 -2.55
CA SER A 81 -13.01 -9.00 -2.50
C SER A 81 -13.03 -10.41 -1.90
N PRO A 82 -14.20 -10.95 -1.49
CA PRO A 82 -14.29 -12.33 -1.02
C PRO A 82 -13.78 -13.37 -2.04
N SER A 83 -13.85 -13.04 -3.34
CA SER A 83 -13.38 -13.88 -4.44
C SER A 83 -11.92 -13.61 -4.86
N TYR A 84 -11.27 -12.59 -4.31
CA TYR A 84 -9.89 -12.22 -4.61
C TYR A 84 -9.09 -11.99 -3.33
N VAL A 85 -8.46 -13.08 -2.87
CA VAL A 85 -7.57 -13.10 -1.72
C VAL A 85 -6.18 -13.54 -2.18
N LEU A 86 -5.19 -12.71 -1.87
CA LEU A 86 -3.79 -12.97 -2.17
C LEU A 86 -3.04 -13.22 -0.87
N GLN A 87 -2.45 -14.40 -0.75
CA GLN A 87 -1.61 -14.75 0.40
C GLN A 87 -0.16 -14.37 0.13
N SER A 88 0.41 -13.61 1.06
CA SER A 88 1.73 -13.01 1.03
C SER A 88 2.47 -13.32 2.33
N THR A 89 3.78 -13.11 2.35
CA THR A 89 4.58 -13.10 3.58
C THR A 89 4.99 -11.68 3.91
N PHE A 90 5.37 -11.43 5.16
CA PHE A 90 5.95 -10.15 5.55
C PHE A 90 7.11 -10.34 6.52
N GLU A 91 8.01 -9.37 6.52
CA GLU A 91 9.13 -9.31 7.45
C GLU A 91 9.25 -7.90 8.01
N MET A 92 9.73 -7.82 9.25
CA MET A 92 10.09 -6.57 9.92
C MET A 92 11.61 -6.49 10.00
N THR A 93 12.19 -5.44 9.44
CA THR A 93 13.64 -5.20 9.50
C THR A 93 14.03 -4.49 10.80
N GLY A 94 15.31 -4.56 11.17
CA GLY A 94 15.83 -3.95 12.40
C GLY A 94 15.72 -2.41 12.45
N ASP A 95 15.61 -1.75 11.29
CA ASP A 95 15.31 -0.30 11.19
C ASP A 95 13.79 -0.01 11.27
N GLY A 96 13.01 -1.05 11.54
CA GLY A 96 11.57 -1.04 11.72
C GLY A 96 10.76 -1.02 10.43
N ALA A 97 11.37 -1.02 9.24
CA ALA A 97 10.60 -1.14 8.01
C ALA A 97 9.85 -2.48 7.96
N MET A 98 8.65 -2.46 7.39
CA MET A 98 7.88 -3.68 7.11
C MET A 98 7.91 -3.93 5.62
N THR A 99 8.34 -5.12 5.21
CA THR A 99 8.33 -5.53 3.81
C THR A 99 7.29 -6.62 3.63
N ILE A 100 6.38 -6.44 2.68
CA ILE A 100 5.41 -7.45 2.26
C ILE A 100 5.86 -8.00 0.90
N HIS A 101 6.00 -9.32 0.83
CA HIS A 101 6.38 -10.06 -0.37
C HIS A 101 5.18 -10.85 -0.88
N SER A 102 4.78 -10.59 -2.12
CA SER A 102 3.66 -11.26 -2.77
C SER A 102 4.13 -12.04 -4.00
N ARG A 103 3.28 -12.95 -4.51
CA ARG A 103 3.53 -13.63 -5.79
C ARG A 103 3.65 -12.60 -6.93
N ARG A 104 4.44 -12.94 -7.96
CA ARG A 104 4.67 -12.17 -9.21
C ARG A 104 5.41 -10.84 -9.01
N ASP A 105 6.56 -10.88 -8.33
CA ASP A 105 7.49 -9.75 -8.18
C ASP A 105 6.89 -8.48 -7.56
N PHE A 106 5.72 -8.59 -6.91
CA PHE A 106 5.09 -7.49 -6.22
C PHE A 106 5.60 -7.40 -4.79
N LYS A 107 6.13 -6.23 -4.43
CA LYS A 107 6.69 -5.95 -3.11
C LYS A 107 6.23 -4.58 -2.63
N MET A 108 5.86 -4.51 -1.35
CA MET A 108 5.56 -3.26 -0.67
C MET A 108 6.46 -3.08 0.55
N ILE A 109 7.00 -1.88 0.73
CA ILE A 109 7.84 -1.54 1.89
C ILE A 109 7.21 -0.36 2.62
N PHE A 110 6.97 -0.50 3.92
CA PHE A 110 6.41 0.54 4.77
C PHE A 110 7.45 1.00 5.79
N LYS A 111 7.71 2.30 5.85
CA LYS A 111 8.62 2.90 6.82
C LYS A 111 8.01 4.16 7.44
N ILE A 112 7.98 4.20 8.77
CA ILE A 112 7.53 5.38 9.52
C ILE A 112 8.74 6.24 9.89
N THR A 113 8.59 7.55 9.73
CA THR A 113 9.52 8.57 10.20
C THR A 113 8.71 9.73 10.75
N GLY A 114 8.71 9.90 12.08
CA GLY A 114 7.83 10.86 12.76
C GLY A 114 6.35 10.59 12.46
N HIS A 115 5.65 11.60 11.96
CA HIS A 115 4.23 11.54 11.59
C HIS A 115 3.98 11.11 10.14
N GLN A 116 5.00 10.62 9.44
CA GLN A 116 4.88 10.18 8.05
C GLN A 116 5.13 8.68 7.92
N MET A 117 4.30 8.03 7.12
CA MET A 117 4.48 6.67 6.65
C MET A 117 4.77 6.72 5.15
N LYS A 118 5.98 6.33 4.76
CA LYS A 118 6.35 6.11 3.37
C LYS A 118 6.04 4.67 2.99
N MET A 119 5.30 4.48 1.89
CA MET A 119 5.11 3.19 1.24
C MET A 119 5.83 3.22 -0.12
N THR A 120 6.76 2.29 -0.32
CA THR A 120 7.36 2.02 -1.63
C THR A 120 6.67 0.79 -2.22
N GLN A 121 6.06 0.92 -3.39
CA GLN A 121 5.52 -0.21 -4.14
C GLN A 121 6.42 -0.51 -5.33
N SER A 122 6.66 -1.79 -5.58
CA SER A 122 7.48 -2.26 -6.70
C SER A 122 6.87 -3.49 -7.36
N MET A 123 7.00 -3.58 -8.68
CA MET A 123 6.51 -4.67 -9.51
C MET A 123 7.37 -4.77 -10.77
N GLY A 124 8.16 -5.84 -10.88
CA GLY A 124 9.16 -5.96 -11.94
C GLY A 124 10.19 -4.81 -11.86
N GLU A 125 10.39 -4.10 -12.97
CA GLU A 125 11.29 -2.94 -13.04
C GLU A 125 10.69 -1.63 -12.50
N PHE A 126 9.37 -1.59 -12.26
CA PHE A 126 8.70 -0.39 -11.82
C PHE A 126 8.74 -0.27 -10.30
N SER A 127 8.98 0.95 -9.81
CA SER A 127 8.88 1.31 -8.41
C SER A 127 8.43 2.76 -8.25
N TYR A 128 7.59 3.00 -7.26
CA TYR A 128 7.16 4.36 -6.91
C TYR A 128 6.88 4.49 -5.42
N ASP A 129 7.05 5.71 -4.92
CA ASP A 129 6.77 6.05 -3.53
C ASP A 129 5.43 6.76 -3.37
N THR A 130 4.77 6.46 -2.25
CA THR A 130 3.68 7.25 -1.68
C THR A 130 4.04 7.63 -0.24
N VAL A 131 3.60 8.80 0.18
CA VAL A 131 3.76 9.28 1.56
C VAL A 131 2.39 9.55 2.13
N TYR A 132 2.15 9.01 3.32
CA TYR A 132 0.97 9.27 4.11
C TYR A 132 1.34 10.03 5.36
N THR A 133 0.48 10.95 5.78
CA THR A 133 0.61 11.69 7.04
C THR A 133 -0.43 11.19 8.02
N LYS A 134 -0.03 10.98 9.28
CA LYS A 134 -0.95 10.55 10.34
C LYS A 134 -2.01 11.63 10.59
N SER A 135 -3.30 11.25 10.58
CA SER A 135 -4.35 12.15 11.04
C SER A 135 -4.43 12.08 12.56
N GLY A 136 -4.52 13.25 13.20
CA GLY A 136 -4.75 13.37 14.65
C GLY A 136 -6.15 12.93 15.06
#